data_AF-A0A2A4N1R9-F1
#
_entry.id   AF-A0A2A4N1R9-F1
#
_cell.length_a   1.000
_cell.length_b   1.000
_cell.length_c   1.000
_cell.angle_alpha   90.00
_cell.angle_beta   90.00
_cell.angle_gamma   90.00
#
_symmetry.space_group_name_H-M   'P 1'
#
loop_
_entity.id
_entity.type
_entity.pdbx_description
1 polymer ?
#
loop_
_entity_poly.entity_id
_entity_poly.type
_entity_poly.pdbx_seq_one_letter_code
_entity_poly.pdbx_strand_id
1 'polypeptide(L)'
;MSTEYKIYLVNGTGRTQKFWCFLEKPKSSIAGDVYANSSTSLIIGGSQGGKNSFTIPVNYVLSAGASNHAVGLDTKIESSVTNNADLKEVWLAEYFNVADGGKRAPEMALVAGQSSPERTLAFQSSNFNRAVNEARDWYSSMSFGIQTSNGFIGSTWSPEPGATVTIEPKLTFYIGTGNYSSNQLANFTEVSTVSAAVPLSKFDLLGEATVTLDSESNWVVTSGAPSSSNEHLGQLIESHLELSRSQSHLVKMIHDRDQKKPASEYRRMMELANSDIAVNLEPILTIAAITTITVGVANLINIVKEWIQDQPAPAPIVVHIEQVQPNMGKSAKKSENTVLQFSYTSGVSDQSEADALTAKALEFQARKGNIGTFELESAKTADVC
;
A
#
# COMPACT_ATOMS: atom_id res chain seq x y z
N MET A 1 -7.56 17.11 -16.33
CA MET A 1 -6.63 16.20 -15.61
C MET A 1 -7.23 15.97 -14.25
N SER A 2 -7.58 14.74 -13.88
CA SER A 2 -8.00 14.43 -12.51
C SER A 2 -6.77 14.44 -11.61
N THR A 3 -6.79 15.30 -10.59
CA THR A 3 -5.77 15.27 -9.54
C THR A 3 -6.04 14.05 -8.66
N GLU A 4 -5.04 13.20 -8.45
CA GLU A 4 -5.14 12.06 -7.54
C GLU A 4 -4.33 12.35 -6.28
N TYR A 5 -4.90 12.04 -5.12
CA TYR A 5 -4.22 12.11 -3.83
C TYR A 5 -4.09 10.72 -3.24
N LYS A 6 -2.89 10.38 -2.77
CA LYS A 6 -2.63 9.09 -2.11
C LYS A 6 -2.30 9.30 -0.64
N ILE A 7 -3.06 8.63 0.22
CA ILE A 7 -2.86 8.64 1.67
C ILE A 7 -2.42 7.25 2.10
N TYR A 8 -1.16 7.10 2.50
CA TYR A 8 -0.66 5.87 3.11
C TYR A 8 -1.11 5.76 4.56
N LEU A 9 -1.35 4.53 5.00
CA LEU A 9 -1.87 4.21 6.32
C LEU A 9 -0.89 3.30 7.05
N VAL A 10 -0.47 3.71 8.24
CA VAL A 10 0.40 2.92 9.11
C VAL A 10 -0.34 2.64 10.42
N ASN A 11 -0.54 1.35 10.70
CA ASN A 11 -1.08 0.89 11.97
C ASN A 11 0.06 0.48 12.90
N GLY A 12 0.55 1.44 13.69
CA GLY A 12 1.52 1.20 14.76
C GLY A 12 0.89 0.62 16.03
N THR A 13 -0.44 0.47 16.09
CA THR A 13 -1.08 -0.22 17.22
C THR A 13 -0.81 -1.72 17.10
N GLY A 14 -0.52 -2.40 18.21
CA GLY A 14 -0.32 -3.86 18.21
C GLY A 14 -1.60 -4.69 17.94
N ARG A 15 -2.67 -4.08 17.43
CA ARG A 15 -3.99 -4.68 17.21
C ARG A 15 -4.55 -4.29 15.84
N THR A 16 -5.44 -5.11 15.30
CA THR A 16 -6.14 -4.80 14.05
C THR A 16 -7.02 -3.56 14.19
N GLN A 17 -6.94 -2.67 13.22
CA GLN A 17 -7.74 -1.44 13.15
C GLN A 17 -8.44 -1.32 11.80
N LYS A 18 -9.66 -0.77 11.81
CA LYS A 18 -10.38 -0.41 10.59
C LYS A 18 -10.27 1.10 10.38
N PHE A 19 -9.51 1.49 9.37
CA PHE A 19 -9.32 2.86 8.96
C PHE A 19 -10.45 3.29 8.02
N TRP A 20 -10.90 4.52 8.18
CA TRP A 20 -11.93 5.16 7.37
C TRP A 20 -11.40 6.46 6.80
N CYS A 21 -11.81 6.78 5.58
CA CYS A 21 -11.52 8.06 4.95
C CYS A 21 -12.81 8.87 4.79
N PHE A 22 -12.85 10.07 5.36
CA PHE A 22 -13.94 11.02 5.19
C PHE A 22 -13.41 12.30 4.53
N LEU A 23 -14.30 13.03 3.84
CA LEU A 23 -14.01 14.35 3.31
C LEU A 23 -14.44 15.41 4.33
N GLU A 24 -13.72 16.53 4.46
CA GLU A 24 -14.16 17.64 5.30
C GLU A 24 -15.52 18.19 4.84
N LYS A 25 -16.33 18.63 5.81
CA LYS A 25 -17.60 19.31 5.55
C LYS A 25 -17.35 20.50 4.61
N PRO A 26 -17.99 20.55 3.42
CA PRO A 26 -17.82 21.66 2.51
C PRO A 26 -18.37 22.92 3.15
N LYS A 27 -17.78 24.06 2.78
CA LYS A 27 -18.40 25.34 3.13
C LYS A 27 -19.64 25.47 2.25
N SER A 28 -20.79 25.65 2.87
CA SER A 28 -22.05 25.61 2.14
C SER A 28 -23.12 26.48 2.79
N SER A 29 -24.16 26.80 2.02
CA SER A 29 -25.36 27.48 2.50
C SER A 29 -26.47 26.52 2.93
N ILE A 30 -26.14 25.26 3.24
CA ILE A 30 -27.13 24.25 3.66
C ILE A 30 -27.76 24.69 4.98
N ALA A 31 -29.09 24.76 5.00
CA ALA A 31 -29.85 24.87 6.23
C ALA A 31 -30.05 23.47 6.84
N GLY A 32 -29.70 23.31 8.12
CA GLY A 32 -29.91 22.05 8.86
C GLY A 32 -28.67 21.18 9.01
N ASP A 33 -28.91 19.93 9.43
CA ASP A 33 -27.87 18.96 9.72
C ASP A 33 -27.26 18.40 8.44
N VAL A 34 -25.92 18.34 8.43
CA VAL A 34 -25.12 17.79 7.35
C VAL A 34 -24.26 16.70 7.95
N TYR A 35 -24.27 15.53 7.33
CA TYR A 35 -23.60 14.33 7.84
C TYR A 35 -22.48 13.88 6.91
N ALA A 36 -21.42 13.34 7.50
CA ALA A 36 -20.33 12.72 6.77
C ALA A 36 -20.82 11.38 6.23
N ASN A 37 -20.48 11.09 4.98
CA ASN A 37 -20.78 9.83 4.33
C ASN A 37 -19.50 9.28 3.71
N SER A 38 -19.19 8.02 4.01
CA SER A 38 -18.05 7.32 3.43
C SER A 38 -18.36 5.86 3.20
N SER A 39 -17.88 5.33 2.09
CA SER A 39 -17.79 3.90 1.82
C SER A 39 -16.33 3.39 1.85
N THR A 40 -15.37 4.28 2.06
CA THR A 40 -13.95 3.98 1.90
C THR A 40 -13.33 3.59 3.24
N SER A 41 -13.02 2.30 3.39
CA SER A 41 -12.36 1.75 4.58
C SER A 41 -11.36 0.66 4.24
N LEU A 42 -10.39 0.47 5.13
CA LEU A 42 -9.39 -0.59 5.03
C LEU A 42 -9.09 -1.15 6.43
N ILE A 43 -9.09 -2.47 6.56
CA ILE A 43 -8.71 -3.16 7.80
C ILE A 43 -7.22 -3.48 7.71
N ILE A 44 -6.44 -3.05 8.69
CA ILE A 44 -4.99 -3.24 8.75
C ILE A 44 -4.67 -3.92 10.08
N GLY A 45 -3.96 -5.05 10.03
CA GLY A 45 -3.45 -5.74 11.21
C GLY A 45 -2.44 -4.88 11.98
N GLY A 46 -2.29 -5.15 13.27
CA GLY A 46 -1.26 -4.47 14.07
C GLY A 46 0.13 -4.87 13.61
N SER A 47 1.04 -3.90 13.45
CA SER A 47 2.41 -4.14 12.99
C SER A 47 2.50 -4.85 11.63
N GLN A 48 1.44 -4.82 10.83
CA GLN A 48 1.41 -5.49 9.53
C GLN A 48 2.36 -4.79 8.56
N GLY A 49 3.36 -5.54 8.07
CA GLY A 49 4.23 -5.09 6.98
C GLY A 49 3.46 -4.98 5.66
N GLY A 50 3.67 -3.89 4.92
CA GLY A 50 3.04 -3.64 3.62
C GLY A 50 2.69 -2.17 3.40
N LYS A 51 2.53 -1.75 2.14
CA LYS A 51 2.07 -0.39 1.78
C LYS A 51 0.54 -0.38 1.69
N ASN A 52 -0.11 0.06 2.76
CA ASN A 52 -1.56 0.28 2.79
C ASN A 52 -1.86 1.72 2.40
N SER A 53 -2.85 1.97 1.55
CA SER A 53 -3.20 3.34 1.15
C SER A 53 -4.63 3.50 0.66
N PHE A 54 -5.13 4.73 0.72
CA PHE A 54 -6.28 5.21 -0.02
C PHE A 54 -5.79 6.04 -1.21
N THR A 55 -6.34 5.79 -2.40
CA THR A 55 -6.12 6.64 -3.59
C THR A 55 -7.44 7.34 -3.93
N ILE A 56 -7.40 8.66 -3.96
CA ILE A 56 -8.58 9.52 -4.05
C ILE A 56 -8.51 10.31 -5.36
N PRO A 57 -9.28 9.92 -6.39
CA PRO A 57 -9.38 10.69 -7.62
C PRO A 57 -10.32 11.86 -7.39
N VAL A 58 -9.83 13.11 -7.50
CA VAL A 58 -10.69 14.29 -7.31
C VAL A 58 -11.58 14.46 -8.54
N ASN A 59 -12.74 13.81 -8.49
CA ASN A 59 -13.86 13.98 -9.40
C ASN A 59 -15.12 14.23 -8.58
N TYR A 60 -15.62 15.47 -8.63
CA TYR A 60 -16.78 15.86 -7.83
C TYR A 60 -18.06 15.23 -8.39
N VAL A 61 -18.90 14.76 -7.49
CA VAL A 61 -20.21 14.21 -7.83
C VAL A 61 -21.29 14.82 -6.95
N LEU A 62 -22.46 14.98 -7.55
CA LEU A 62 -23.70 15.31 -6.88
C LEU A 62 -24.65 14.13 -6.99
N SER A 63 -25.41 13.87 -5.94
CA SER A 63 -26.43 12.83 -5.93
C SER A 63 -27.70 13.32 -5.26
N ALA A 64 -28.85 12.93 -5.82
CA ALA A 64 -30.16 13.07 -5.22
C ALA A 64 -30.71 11.68 -4.93
N GLY A 65 -31.17 11.45 -3.70
CA GLY A 65 -31.70 10.17 -3.26
C GLY A 65 -33.07 10.31 -2.61
N ALA A 66 -33.82 9.21 -2.58
CA ALA A 66 -35.03 9.07 -1.79
C ALA A 66 -35.15 7.62 -1.26
N SER A 67 -35.64 7.47 -0.03
CA SER A 67 -35.81 6.14 0.57
C SER A 67 -36.96 6.09 1.57
N ASN A 68 -37.41 4.87 1.91
CA ASN A 68 -38.46 4.66 2.90
C ASN A 68 -37.97 4.31 4.31
N HIS A 69 -36.66 4.30 4.57
CA HIS A 69 -36.08 3.91 5.87
C HIS A 69 -36.81 2.72 6.53
N ALA A 70 -36.97 1.62 5.79
CA ALA A 70 -37.79 0.49 6.24
C ALA A 70 -37.37 -0.04 7.62
N VAL A 71 -38.36 -0.21 8.51
CA VAL A 71 -38.21 -0.81 9.83
C VAL A 71 -39.08 -2.07 9.94
N GLY A 72 -38.58 -3.13 10.59
CA GLY A 72 -39.32 -4.39 10.74
C GLY A 72 -39.34 -5.24 9.46
N LEU A 73 -40.51 -5.74 9.06
CA LEU A 73 -40.70 -6.60 7.87
C LEU A 73 -40.94 -5.81 6.57
N ASP A 74 -40.84 -4.48 6.61
CA ASP A 74 -41.00 -3.66 5.40
C ASP A 74 -39.76 -3.78 4.49
N THR A 75 -39.97 -3.64 3.18
CA THR A 75 -38.88 -3.70 2.20
C THR A 75 -38.14 -2.36 2.16
N LYS A 76 -36.83 -2.39 2.37
CA LYS A 76 -35.99 -1.19 2.19
C LYS A 76 -35.92 -0.82 0.71
N ILE A 77 -36.52 0.31 0.36
CA ILE A 77 -36.49 0.92 -0.97
C ILE A 77 -35.57 2.13 -0.89
N GLU A 78 -34.50 2.09 -1.68
CA GLU A 78 -33.58 3.20 -1.89
C GLU A 78 -33.50 3.48 -3.39
N SER A 79 -33.59 4.74 -3.77
CA SER A 79 -33.41 5.18 -5.15
C SER A 79 -32.55 6.43 -5.17
N SER A 80 -31.55 6.47 -6.04
CA SER A 80 -30.71 7.65 -6.22
C SER A 80 -30.28 7.83 -7.67
N VAL A 81 -29.96 9.06 -8.01
CA VAL A 81 -29.31 9.47 -9.25
C VAL A 81 -28.02 10.18 -8.88
N THR A 82 -26.95 9.95 -9.63
CA THR A 82 -25.62 10.52 -9.38
C THR A 82 -25.03 11.03 -10.69
N ASN A 83 -24.48 12.24 -10.67
CA ASN A 83 -23.84 12.86 -11.81
C ASN A 83 -22.47 13.42 -11.42
N ASN A 84 -21.51 13.35 -12.35
CA ASN A 84 -20.31 14.16 -12.26
C ASN A 84 -20.72 15.64 -12.33
N ALA A 85 -20.04 16.48 -11.55
CA ALA A 85 -20.34 17.89 -11.47
C ALA A 85 -19.05 18.71 -11.54
N ASP A 86 -19.04 19.72 -12.39
CA ASP A 86 -17.94 20.65 -12.53
C ASP A 86 -18.23 21.96 -11.77
N LEU A 87 -17.17 22.59 -11.26
CA LEU A 87 -17.32 23.90 -10.61
C LEU A 87 -18.01 24.89 -11.57
N LYS A 88 -18.77 25.82 -10.98
CA LYS A 88 -19.63 26.80 -11.64
C LYS A 88 -20.91 26.23 -12.24
N GLU A 89 -21.15 24.92 -12.17
CA GLU A 89 -22.42 24.35 -12.59
C GLU A 89 -23.55 24.56 -11.57
N VAL A 90 -24.78 24.51 -12.10
CA VAL A 90 -26.01 24.55 -11.33
C VAL A 90 -26.83 23.32 -11.68
N TRP A 91 -27.10 22.47 -10.70
CA TRP A 91 -27.87 21.25 -10.86
C TRP A 91 -29.23 21.37 -10.19
N LEU A 92 -30.27 20.83 -10.81
CA LEU A 92 -31.61 20.70 -10.25
C LEU A 92 -31.88 19.23 -9.93
N ALA A 93 -32.24 18.94 -8.68
CA ALA A 93 -32.84 17.69 -8.27
C ALA A 93 -34.37 17.84 -8.20
N GLU A 94 -35.07 17.07 -9.02
CA GLU A 94 -36.52 17.01 -9.02
C GLU A 94 -37.01 15.87 -8.12
N TYR A 95 -37.61 16.23 -7.00
CA TYR A 95 -38.33 15.33 -6.11
C TYR A 95 -39.83 15.42 -6.40
N PHE A 96 -40.50 14.26 -6.33
CA PHE A 96 -41.93 14.13 -6.60
C PHE A 96 -42.74 13.99 -5.31
N ASN A 97 -44.00 14.41 -5.34
CA ASN A 97 -44.91 14.17 -4.22
C ASN A 97 -45.45 12.74 -4.30
N VAL A 98 -45.38 12.01 -3.19
CA VAL A 98 -45.96 10.65 -3.10
C VAL A 98 -47.47 10.65 -3.39
N ALA A 99 -48.14 11.79 -3.15
CA ALA A 99 -49.57 11.96 -3.46
C ALA A 99 -49.90 11.87 -4.95
N ASP A 100 -48.96 12.20 -5.82
CA ASP A 100 -49.21 12.41 -7.25
C ASP A 100 -48.98 11.15 -8.09
N GLY A 101 -48.52 10.06 -7.48
CA GLY A 101 -48.21 8.82 -8.21
C GLY A 101 -47.44 7.77 -7.43
N GLY A 102 -47.33 7.88 -6.11
CA GLY A 102 -46.57 6.95 -5.26
C GLY A 102 -45.09 7.31 -5.11
N LYS A 103 -44.32 6.38 -4.56
CA LYS A 103 -42.87 6.55 -4.32
C LYS A 103 -42.13 6.51 -5.65
N ARG A 104 -41.47 7.62 -6.02
CA ARG A 104 -40.74 7.78 -7.27
C ARG A 104 -39.30 8.24 -7.01
N ALA A 105 -38.38 7.72 -7.82
CA ALA A 105 -36.99 8.16 -7.85
C ALA A 105 -36.88 9.66 -8.14
N PRO A 106 -35.94 10.38 -7.50
CA PRO A 106 -35.64 11.74 -7.91
C PRO A 106 -34.96 11.74 -9.29
N GLU A 107 -35.09 12.85 -10.01
CA GLU A 107 -34.39 13.11 -11.27
C GLU A 107 -33.38 14.24 -11.09
N MET A 108 -32.32 14.26 -11.90
CA MET A 108 -31.31 15.30 -11.87
C MET A 108 -30.99 15.83 -13.26
N ALA A 109 -30.91 17.15 -13.39
CA ALA A 109 -30.58 17.81 -14.63
C ALA A 109 -29.69 19.05 -14.39
N LEU A 110 -28.76 19.28 -15.32
CA LEU A 110 -27.99 20.52 -15.38
C LEU A 110 -28.91 21.68 -15.82
N VAL A 111 -28.87 22.79 -15.09
CA VAL A 111 -29.69 23.97 -15.40
C VAL A 111 -28.96 24.85 -16.43
N ALA A 112 -29.36 24.71 -17.69
CA ALA A 112 -28.74 25.45 -18.79
C ALA A 112 -28.85 26.98 -18.60
N GLY A 113 -27.74 27.69 -18.88
CA GLY A 113 -27.69 29.15 -18.82
C GLY A 113 -27.56 29.74 -17.41
N GLN A 114 -27.49 28.91 -16.36
CA GLN A 114 -27.16 29.36 -15.01
C GLN A 114 -25.72 28.96 -14.64
N SER A 115 -25.09 29.77 -13.79
CA SER A 115 -23.75 29.51 -13.28
C SER A 115 -23.70 29.77 -11.79
N SER A 116 -23.07 28.88 -11.05
CA SER A 116 -22.70 29.11 -9.66
C SER A 116 -21.51 30.09 -9.58
N PRO A 117 -21.32 30.81 -8.45
CA PRO A 117 -20.13 31.63 -8.24
C PRO A 117 -18.80 30.88 -8.42
N GLU A 118 -17.72 31.63 -8.62
CA GLU A 118 -16.38 31.06 -8.75
C GLU A 118 -16.03 30.09 -7.62
N ARG A 119 -15.43 28.95 -7.97
CA ARG A 119 -15.06 27.85 -7.05
C ARG A 119 -16.21 27.17 -6.31
N THR A 120 -17.44 27.37 -6.75
CA THR A 120 -18.63 26.75 -6.11
C THR A 120 -19.46 25.95 -7.10
N LEU A 121 -20.32 25.10 -6.56
CA LEU A 121 -21.40 24.40 -7.23
C LEU A 121 -22.73 24.85 -6.63
N ALA A 122 -23.79 24.92 -7.42
CA ALA A 122 -25.13 25.13 -6.89
C ALA A 122 -26.00 23.89 -7.09
N PHE A 123 -26.72 23.49 -6.04
CA PHE A 123 -27.63 22.37 -6.08
C PHE A 123 -29.03 22.83 -5.64
N GLN A 124 -29.99 22.76 -6.56
CA GLN A 124 -31.37 23.20 -6.39
C GLN A 124 -32.26 22.00 -6.14
N SER A 125 -33.26 22.13 -5.27
CA SER A 125 -34.35 21.17 -5.12
C SER A 125 -35.63 21.72 -5.76
N SER A 126 -36.48 20.83 -6.28
CA SER A 126 -37.84 21.20 -6.68
C SER A 126 -38.70 21.58 -5.46
N ASN A 127 -39.84 22.22 -5.70
CA ASN A 127 -40.85 22.56 -4.67
C ASN A 127 -41.70 21.34 -4.28
N PHE A 128 -41.09 20.29 -3.73
CA PHE A 128 -41.81 19.10 -3.26
C PHE A 128 -42.46 19.31 -1.89
N ASN A 129 -43.52 18.56 -1.59
CA ASN A 129 -44.20 18.59 -0.30
C ASN A 129 -43.52 17.62 0.67
N ARG A 130 -42.49 18.10 1.37
CA ARG A 130 -41.75 17.32 2.36
C ARG A 130 -42.67 16.69 3.40
N ALA A 131 -43.58 17.45 4.01
CA ALA A 131 -44.46 16.95 5.06
C ALA A 131 -45.33 15.78 4.59
N VAL A 132 -45.85 15.85 3.36
CA VAL A 132 -46.66 14.77 2.77
C VAL A 132 -45.82 13.55 2.42
N ASN A 133 -44.58 13.74 1.97
CA ASN A 133 -43.67 12.65 1.63
C ASN A 133 -43.20 11.91 2.90
N GLU A 134 -42.77 12.66 3.91
CA GLU A 134 -42.30 12.11 5.19
C GLU A 134 -43.42 11.43 5.98
N ALA A 135 -44.66 11.95 5.92
CA ALA A 135 -45.84 11.28 6.48
C ALA A 135 -46.19 9.95 5.81
N ARG A 136 -45.53 9.61 4.69
CA ARG A 136 -45.66 8.34 3.98
C ARG A 136 -44.35 7.56 3.91
N ASP A 137 -43.44 7.84 4.85
CA ASP A 137 -42.14 7.21 4.95
C ASP A 137 -41.40 7.28 3.60
N TRP A 138 -41.24 8.50 3.09
CA TRP A 138 -40.45 8.79 1.88
C TRP A 138 -39.59 10.02 2.12
N TYR A 139 -38.32 9.77 2.43
CA TYR A 139 -37.35 10.78 2.86
C TYR A 139 -36.43 11.11 1.70
N SER A 140 -36.30 12.40 1.40
CA SER A 140 -35.42 12.92 0.34
C SER A 140 -34.03 13.21 0.90
N SER A 141 -32.99 13.01 0.11
CA SER A 141 -31.60 13.31 0.46
C SER A 141 -30.85 13.93 -0.71
N MET A 142 -29.88 14.78 -0.40
CA MET A 142 -28.89 15.31 -1.33
C MET A 142 -27.49 14.99 -0.80
N SER A 143 -26.58 14.67 -1.72
CA SER A 143 -25.20 14.39 -1.40
C SER A 143 -24.24 15.12 -2.34
N PHE A 144 -23.11 15.54 -1.78
CA PHE A 144 -21.99 16.13 -2.52
C PHE A 144 -20.68 15.54 -2.02
N GLY A 145 -19.78 15.18 -2.93
CA GLY A 145 -18.50 14.63 -2.54
C GLY A 145 -17.65 14.20 -3.73
N ILE A 146 -16.79 13.23 -3.48
CA ILE A 146 -15.86 12.65 -4.44
C ILE A 146 -16.22 11.19 -4.65
N GLN A 147 -16.36 10.79 -5.91
CA GLN A 147 -16.49 9.40 -6.28
C GLN A 147 -15.12 8.72 -6.22
N THR A 148 -15.00 7.67 -5.42
CA THR A 148 -13.83 6.78 -5.38
C THR A 148 -14.15 5.47 -6.10
N SER A 149 -13.11 4.68 -6.42
CA SER A 149 -13.31 3.32 -6.96
C SER A 149 -14.10 2.41 -6.02
N ASN A 150 -14.02 2.68 -4.71
CA ASN A 150 -14.70 1.94 -3.65
C ASN A 150 -16.00 2.62 -3.17
N GLY A 151 -16.50 3.61 -3.92
CA GLY A 151 -17.79 4.27 -3.69
C GLY A 151 -17.69 5.78 -3.51
N PHE A 152 -18.09 6.33 -2.37
CA PHE A 152 -18.28 7.77 -2.18
C PHE A 152 -17.65 8.25 -0.87
N ILE A 153 -17.02 9.42 -0.89
CA ILE A 153 -16.66 10.19 0.30
C ILE A 153 -17.23 11.59 0.18
N GLY A 154 -17.98 12.06 1.18
CA GLY A 154 -18.61 13.37 1.07
C GLY A 154 -19.58 13.69 2.19
N SER A 155 -20.51 14.57 1.85
CA SER A 155 -21.57 15.07 2.73
C SER A 155 -22.93 14.65 2.22
N THR A 156 -23.85 14.41 3.14
CA THR A 156 -25.27 14.14 2.84
C THR A 156 -26.15 14.95 3.79
N TRP A 157 -27.24 15.51 3.27
CA TRP A 157 -28.22 16.30 4.02
C TRP A 157 -29.64 16.10 3.49
N SER A 158 -30.63 16.55 4.26
CA SER A 158 -32.03 16.60 3.80
C SER A 158 -32.29 17.90 3.03
N PRO A 159 -32.80 17.86 1.78
CA PRO A 159 -33.02 19.05 0.97
C PRO A 159 -34.26 19.82 1.41
N GLU A 160 -34.15 21.13 1.63
CA GLU A 160 -35.31 22.01 1.80
C GLU A 160 -36.06 22.17 0.47
N PRO A 161 -37.40 22.08 0.41
CA PRO A 161 -38.16 22.28 -0.82
C PRO A 161 -37.92 23.64 -1.46
N GLY A 162 -37.63 23.66 -2.77
CA GLY A 162 -37.42 24.90 -3.54
C GLY A 162 -36.15 25.66 -3.21
N ALA A 163 -35.27 25.10 -2.37
CA ALA A 163 -34.06 25.77 -1.93
C ALA A 163 -32.92 25.58 -2.93
N THR A 164 -32.05 26.58 -3.00
CA THR A 164 -30.76 26.48 -3.68
C THR A 164 -29.66 26.49 -2.64
N VAL A 165 -28.81 25.47 -2.68
CA VAL A 165 -27.60 25.38 -1.87
C VAL A 165 -26.40 25.70 -2.73
N THR A 166 -25.53 26.60 -2.26
CA THR A 166 -24.19 26.80 -2.83
C THR A 166 -23.18 25.99 -2.02
N ILE A 167 -22.29 25.27 -2.70
CA ILE A 167 -21.31 24.35 -2.13
C ILE A 167 -19.91 24.77 -2.63
N GLU A 168 -19.03 25.08 -1.69
CA GLU A 168 -17.61 25.32 -1.92
C GLU A 168 -16.84 24.08 -1.42
N PRO A 169 -16.26 23.26 -2.32
CA PRO A 169 -15.56 22.06 -1.92
C PRO A 169 -14.32 22.37 -1.07
N LYS A 170 -14.08 21.54 -0.05
CA LYS A 170 -12.86 21.59 0.74
C LYS A 170 -12.12 20.26 0.64
N LEU A 171 -10.87 20.31 0.22
CA LEU A 171 -10.02 19.13 0.08
C LEU A 171 -9.13 18.96 1.32
N THR A 172 -9.78 18.57 2.41
CA THR A 172 -9.12 18.04 3.60
C THR A 172 -9.72 16.66 3.86
N PHE A 173 -8.87 15.66 4.07
CA PHE A 173 -9.31 14.31 4.35
C PHE A 173 -9.18 14.01 5.84
N TYR A 174 -10.20 13.40 6.43
CA TYR A 174 -10.16 12.91 7.80
C TYR A 174 -9.95 11.39 7.78
N ILE A 175 -8.84 10.95 8.38
CA ILE A 175 -8.52 9.53 8.54
C ILE A 175 -8.77 9.14 9.98
N GLY A 176 -9.78 8.32 10.21
CA GLY A 176 -10.19 7.88 11.55
C GLY A 176 -10.20 6.37 11.68
N THR A 177 -10.21 5.89 12.92
CA THR A 177 -10.60 4.51 13.25
C THR A 177 -11.94 4.53 13.97
N GLY A 178 -12.73 3.47 13.82
CA GLY A 178 -14.02 3.39 14.50
C GLY A 178 -14.99 2.40 13.88
N ASN A 179 -16.10 2.21 14.58
CA ASN A 179 -17.20 1.34 14.18
C ASN A 179 -18.18 2.09 13.28
N TYR A 180 -17.69 2.56 12.13
CA TYR A 180 -18.55 3.05 11.06
C TYR A 180 -18.97 1.89 10.16
N SER A 181 -20.04 2.11 9.39
CA SER A 181 -20.48 1.20 8.33
C SER A 181 -20.52 1.95 7.01
N SER A 182 -20.34 1.21 5.90
CA SER A 182 -20.35 1.82 4.57
C SER A 182 -21.71 2.48 4.32
N ASN A 183 -21.70 3.72 3.85
CA ASN A 183 -22.91 4.53 3.60
C ASN A 183 -23.78 4.79 4.85
N GLN A 184 -23.24 4.60 6.06
CA GLN A 184 -23.87 5.06 7.29
C GLN A 184 -23.45 6.50 7.56
N LEU A 185 -24.46 7.36 7.78
CA LEU A 185 -24.24 8.78 8.06
C LEU A 185 -23.56 8.95 9.42
N ALA A 186 -22.41 9.60 9.44
CA ALA A 186 -21.64 9.92 10.63
C ALA A 186 -21.73 11.43 10.95
N ASN A 187 -21.63 11.78 12.24
CA ASN A 187 -21.61 13.18 12.64
C ASN A 187 -20.24 13.79 12.30
N PHE A 188 -20.21 14.94 11.61
CA PHE A 188 -18.96 15.61 11.26
C PHE A 188 -18.12 16.00 12.49
N THR A 189 -18.76 16.43 13.58
CA THR A 189 -18.05 16.80 14.81
C THR A 189 -17.32 15.61 15.41
N GLU A 190 -17.97 14.44 15.40
CA GLU A 190 -17.35 13.20 15.85
C GLU A 190 -16.16 12.84 14.96
N VAL A 191 -16.39 12.75 13.64
CA VAL A 191 -15.35 12.45 12.65
C VAL A 191 -14.15 13.40 12.78
N SER A 192 -14.39 14.71 12.90
CA SER A 192 -13.29 15.69 12.99
C SER A 192 -12.50 15.63 14.30
N THR A 193 -13.11 15.12 15.38
CA THR A 193 -12.49 15.13 16.72
C THR A 193 -11.59 13.91 16.93
N VAL A 194 -11.96 12.75 16.38
CA VAL A 194 -11.25 11.48 16.61
C VAL A 194 -10.39 11.02 15.42
N SER A 195 -10.24 11.86 14.40
CA SER A 195 -9.50 11.53 13.17
C SER A 195 -8.27 12.42 12.97
N ALA A 196 -7.30 11.90 12.24
CA ALA A 196 -6.21 12.69 11.68
C ALA A 196 -6.73 13.58 10.54
N ALA A 197 -6.49 14.89 10.62
CA ALA A 197 -6.77 15.81 9.53
C ALA A 197 -5.58 15.86 8.54
N VAL A 198 -5.86 15.64 7.26
CA VAL A 198 -4.89 15.64 6.17
C VAL A 198 -5.28 16.72 5.15
N PRO A 199 -4.94 18.01 5.41
CA PRO A 199 -5.16 19.07 4.44
C PRO A 199 -4.19 18.94 3.25
N LEU A 200 -4.49 19.59 2.12
CA LEU A 200 -3.64 19.57 0.92
C LEU A 200 -2.16 19.94 1.19
N SER A 201 -1.90 20.80 2.18
CA SER A 201 -0.54 21.20 2.57
C SER A 201 0.30 20.08 3.18
N LYS A 202 -0.30 18.95 3.53
CA LYS A 202 0.40 17.76 4.02
C LYS A 202 0.82 16.81 2.90
N PHE A 203 0.30 16.98 1.68
CA PHE A 203 0.72 16.18 0.55
C PHE A 203 2.02 16.72 -0.04
N ASP A 204 2.89 15.83 -0.48
CA ASP A 204 4.13 16.19 -1.17
C ASP A 204 3.87 16.60 -2.63
N LEU A 205 4.95 16.85 -3.38
CA LEU A 205 4.87 17.21 -4.80
C LEU A 205 4.27 16.10 -5.69
N LEU A 206 4.23 14.85 -5.22
CA LEU A 206 3.62 13.72 -5.90
C LEU A 206 2.16 13.49 -5.49
N GLY A 207 1.61 14.33 -4.61
CA GLY A 207 0.26 14.15 -4.08
C GLY A 207 0.17 13.01 -3.06
N GLU A 208 1.27 12.72 -2.35
CA GLU A 208 1.36 11.64 -1.37
C GLU A 208 1.46 12.17 0.08
N ALA A 209 0.77 11.53 1.00
CA ALA A 209 0.85 11.78 2.44
C ALA A 209 0.77 10.48 3.23
N THR A 210 1.25 10.47 4.46
CA THR A 210 1.20 9.32 5.36
C THR A 210 0.48 9.67 6.64
N VAL A 211 -0.45 8.81 7.06
CA VAL A 211 -1.10 8.87 8.36
C VAL A 211 -0.71 7.64 9.17
N THR A 212 -0.13 7.90 10.33
CA THR A 212 0.27 6.89 11.30
C THR A 212 -0.60 6.98 12.53
N LEU A 213 -1.21 5.87 12.92
CA LEU A 213 -1.75 5.66 14.26
C LEU A 213 -0.67 4.99 15.08
N ASP A 214 -0.05 5.70 16.01
CA ASP A 214 1.08 5.19 16.79
C ASP A 214 0.64 4.15 17.85
N SER A 215 1.61 3.59 18.58
CA SER A 215 1.35 2.59 19.62
C SER A 215 0.51 3.11 20.78
N GLU A 216 0.48 4.43 20.99
CA GLU A 216 -0.29 5.12 22.02
C GLU A 216 -1.68 5.56 21.53
N SER A 217 -2.03 5.22 20.28
CA SER A 217 -3.25 5.64 19.59
C SER A 217 -3.34 7.14 19.31
N ASN A 218 -2.20 7.82 19.18
CA ASN A 218 -2.14 9.19 18.65
C ASN A 218 -1.98 9.20 17.13
N TRP A 219 -2.44 10.28 16.52
CA TRP A 219 -2.37 10.50 15.09
C TRP A 219 -1.14 11.33 14.71
N VAL A 220 -0.34 10.82 13.77
CA VAL A 220 0.80 11.53 13.18
C VAL A 220 0.62 11.60 11.66
N VAL A 221 0.70 12.81 11.11
CA VAL A 221 0.55 13.05 9.66
C VAL A 221 1.85 13.62 9.10
N THR A 222 2.49 12.88 8.20
CA THR A 222 3.72 13.27 7.50
C THR A 222 3.48 13.39 6.01
N SER A 223 4.31 14.21 5.35
CA SER A 223 4.26 14.40 3.91
C SER A 223 5.02 13.29 3.18
N GLY A 224 4.50 12.85 2.04
CA GLY A 224 5.06 11.78 1.23
C GLY A 224 4.72 10.37 1.71
N ALA A 225 5.31 9.38 1.02
CA ALA A 225 5.22 7.97 1.38
C ALA A 225 5.85 7.67 2.75
N PRO A 226 5.39 6.62 3.46
CA PRO A 226 6.01 6.23 4.70
C PRO A 226 7.45 5.88 4.40
N SER A 227 8.38 6.45 5.16
CA SER A 227 9.75 5.96 5.18
C SER A 227 9.70 4.46 5.42
N SER A 228 10.02 3.67 4.40
CA SER A 228 10.44 2.28 4.60
C SER A 228 11.44 2.34 5.74
N SER A 229 11.32 1.48 6.75
CA SER A 229 12.25 1.45 7.88
C SER A 229 13.69 1.25 7.38
N ASN A 230 14.33 2.36 7.05
CA ASN A 230 15.74 2.46 6.71
C ASN A 230 16.59 2.30 7.99
N GLU A 231 16.01 1.85 9.10
CA GLU A 231 16.78 1.30 10.22
C GLU A 231 17.68 0.16 9.73
N HIS A 232 17.17 -0.71 8.85
CA HIS A 232 17.98 -1.80 8.27
C HIS A 232 18.99 -1.30 7.24
N LEU A 233 18.63 -0.31 6.42
CA LEU A 233 19.55 0.29 5.46
C LEU A 233 20.66 1.09 6.16
N GLY A 234 20.31 1.80 7.24
CA GLY A 234 21.24 2.53 8.10
C GLY A 234 22.18 1.58 8.84
N GLN A 235 21.67 0.47 9.38
CA GLN A 235 22.50 -0.59 9.99
C GLN A 235 23.42 -1.27 8.96
N LEU A 236 22.96 -1.49 7.73
CA LEU A 236 23.78 -2.05 6.64
C LEU A 236 24.88 -1.08 6.21
N ILE A 237 24.56 0.21 6.08
CA ILE A 237 25.53 1.26 5.74
C ILE A 237 26.59 1.38 6.86
N GLU A 238 26.17 1.38 8.12
CA GLU A 238 27.11 1.44 9.25
C GLU A 238 28.01 0.19 9.32
N SER A 239 27.44 -0.99 9.10
CA SER A 239 28.20 -2.25 9.02
C SER A 239 29.23 -2.23 7.88
N HIS A 240 28.87 -1.69 6.70
CA HIS A 240 29.82 -1.54 5.59
C HIS A 240 30.91 -0.50 5.87
N LEU A 241 30.60 0.58 6.60
CA LEU A 241 31.59 1.56 7.03
C LEU A 241 32.57 0.95 8.04
N GLU A 242 32.10 0.16 8.99
CA GLU A 242 32.96 -0.55 9.94
C GLU A 242 33.85 -1.59 9.26
N LEU A 243 33.30 -2.39 8.32
CA LEU A 243 34.08 -3.34 7.53
C LEU A 243 35.18 -2.63 6.73
N SER A 244 34.85 -1.51 6.08
CA SER A 244 35.81 -0.73 5.30
C SER A 244 36.92 -0.14 6.17
N ARG A 245 36.59 0.33 7.38
CA ARG A 245 37.59 0.80 8.37
C ARG A 245 38.50 -0.34 8.82
N SER A 246 37.95 -1.52 9.09
CA SER A 246 38.72 -2.71 9.47
C SER A 246 39.68 -3.15 8.35
N GLN A 247 39.21 -3.17 7.10
CA GLN A 247 40.05 -3.47 5.93
C GLN A 247 41.18 -2.45 5.74
N SER A 248 40.88 -1.15 5.87
CA SER A 248 41.90 -0.09 5.81
C SER A 248 42.98 -0.27 6.89
N HIS A 249 42.58 -0.70 8.08
CA HIS A 249 43.51 -0.97 9.18
C HIS A 249 44.38 -2.20 8.91
N LEU A 250 43.82 -3.28 8.37
CA LEU A 250 44.58 -4.47 7.94
C LEU A 250 45.58 -4.13 6.84
N VAL A 251 45.19 -3.32 5.84
CA VAL A 251 46.09 -2.88 4.78
C VAL A 251 47.25 -2.05 5.35
N LYS A 252 46.99 -1.14 6.29
CA LYS A 252 48.05 -0.41 7.01
C LYS A 252 48.98 -1.36 7.77
N MET A 253 48.44 -2.34 8.49
CA MET A 253 49.26 -3.32 9.21
C MET A 253 50.15 -4.16 8.28
N ILE A 254 49.65 -4.55 7.11
CA ILE A 254 50.42 -5.28 6.10
C ILE A 254 51.49 -4.38 5.49
N HIS A 255 51.15 -3.13 5.18
CA HIS A 255 52.09 -2.14 4.66
C HIS A 255 53.21 -1.82 5.66
N ASP A 256 52.88 -1.65 6.95
CA ASP A 256 53.83 -1.41 8.03
C ASP A 256 54.68 -2.66 8.32
N ARG A 257 54.14 -3.86 8.10
CA ARG A 257 54.87 -5.15 8.16
C ARG A 257 55.90 -5.26 7.04
N ASP A 258 55.57 -4.85 5.82
CA ASP A 258 56.51 -4.87 4.69
C ASP A 258 57.62 -3.82 4.82
N GLN A 259 57.40 -2.75 5.57
CA GLN A 259 58.41 -1.70 5.84
C GLN A 259 59.31 -1.97 7.06
N LYS A 260 59.03 -2.96 7.92
CA LYS A 260 59.86 -3.27 9.11
C LYS A 260 60.34 -4.72 9.11
N LYS A 261 61.67 -4.92 9.05
CA LYS A 261 62.33 -6.22 9.29
C LYS A 261 61.81 -6.83 10.61
N PRO A 262 61.46 -8.14 10.64
CA PRO A 262 60.75 -8.72 11.77
C PRO A 262 61.75 -9.12 12.86
N ALA A 263 61.70 -8.50 14.02
CA ALA A 263 62.47 -8.99 15.16
C ALA A 263 61.80 -8.61 16.48
N SER A 264 61.15 -9.60 17.08
CA SER A 264 60.80 -9.78 18.51
C SER A 264 59.30 -9.86 18.82
N GLU A 265 58.47 -8.90 18.42
CA GLU A 265 57.07 -8.87 18.87
C GLU A 265 56.18 -9.98 18.29
N TYR A 266 56.32 -10.31 17.01
CA TYR A 266 55.51 -11.36 16.38
C TYR A 266 55.86 -12.76 16.90
N ARG A 267 57.12 -12.99 17.27
CA ARG A 267 57.59 -14.23 17.89
C ARG A 267 57.05 -14.37 19.31
N ARG A 268 57.00 -13.25 20.04
CA ARG A 268 56.44 -13.15 21.39
C ARG A 268 54.92 -13.36 21.41
N MET A 269 54.19 -12.88 20.41
CA MET A 269 52.75 -13.13 20.28
C MET A 269 52.41 -14.59 19.96
N MET A 270 53.21 -15.26 19.13
CA MET A 270 53.04 -16.70 18.83
C MET A 270 53.42 -17.62 20.00
N GLU A 271 54.34 -17.19 20.89
CA GLU A 271 54.67 -17.91 22.13
C GLU A 271 53.61 -17.70 23.22
N LEU A 272 52.96 -16.54 23.29
CA LEU A 272 51.84 -16.25 24.19
C LEU A 272 50.54 -16.96 23.77
N ALA A 273 50.30 -17.13 22.47
CA ALA A 273 49.12 -17.83 21.97
C ALA A 273 49.21 -19.38 22.11
N ASN A 274 50.41 -19.92 22.32
CA ASN A 274 50.67 -21.37 22.38
C ASN A 274 51.13 -21.87 23.78
N SER A 275 51.11 -21.04 24.82
CA SER A 275 51.45 -21.46 26.18
C SER A 275 50.22 -21.49 27.10
N ASP A 276 49.92 -22.65 27.68
CA ASP A 276 48.83 -22.90 28.64
C ASP A 276 49.07 -22.24 30.03
N ILE A 277 49.72 -21.08 30.08
CA ILE A 277 50.00 -20.36 31.31
C ILE A 277 49.20 -19.06 31.31
N ALA A 278 48.23 -18.97 32.22
CA ALA A 278 47.56 -17.73 32.57
C ALA A 278 48.58 -16.73 33.14
N VAL A 279 49.12 -15.85 32.28
CA VAL A 279 50.00 -14.76 32.71
C VAL A 279 49.19 -13.48 32.80
N ASN A 280 49.11 -12.97 34.02
CA ASN A 280 48.56 -11.67 34.38
C ASN A 280 49.49 -10.58 33.81
N LEU A 281 49.09 -9.96 32.70
CA LEU A 281 49.75 -8.81 32.09
C LEU A 281 48.69 -7.73 31.84
N GLU A 282 48.94 -6.53 32.36
CA GLU A 282 48.05 -5.37 32.19
C GLU A 282 47.68 -5.15 30.71
N PRO A 283 46.40 -5.09 30.35
CA PRO A 283 45.95 -5.17 28.95
C PRO A 283 45.20 -3.90 28.56
N ILE A 284 45.72 -3.02 27.69
CA ILE A 284 44.89 -1.83 27.35
C ILE A 284 44.65 -1.56 25.86
N LEU A 285 45.37 -2.11 24.87
CA LEU A 285 44.98 -1.79 23.46
C LEU A 285 44.82 -2.96 22.48
N THR A 286 45.54 -4.06 22.62
CA THR A 286 45.52 -5.11 21.58
C THR A 286 44.43 -6.16 21.81
N ILE A 287 44.09 -6.47 23.07
CA ILE A 287 43.04 -7.44 23.39
C ILE A 287 41.67 -6.88 23.09
N ALA A 288 41.41 -5.60 23.39
CA ALA A 288 40.14 -4.94 23.09
C ALA A 288 39.81 -4.97 21.59
N ALA A 289 40.79 -4.80 20.70
CA ALA A 289 40.56 -4.87 19.26
C ALA A 289 40.16 -6.29 18.83
N ILE A 290 40.78 -7.34 19.39
CA ILE A 290 40.50 -8.73 19.05
C ILE A 290 39.14 -9.17 19.65
N THR A 291 38.80 -8.82 20.90
CA THR A 291 37.48 -9.14 21.46
C THR A 291 36.35 -8.40 20.74
N THR A 292 36.56 -7.14 20.33
CA THR A 292 35.54 -6.38 19.60
C THR A 292 35.29 -6.96 18.20
N ILE A 293 36.35 -7.41 17.51
CA ILE A 293 36.23 -8.12 16.22
C ILE A 293 35.52 -9.47 16.39
N THR A 294 35.86 -10.23 17.44
CA THR A 294 35.28 -11.57 17.66
C THR A 294 33.81 -11.49 18.06
N VAL A 295 33.43 -10.51 18.88
CA VAL A 295 32.03 -10.26 19.27
C VAL A 295 31.22 -9.69 18.11
N GLY A 296 31.79 -8.79 17.30
CA GLY A 296 31.15 -8.26 16.09
C GLY A 296 30.87 -9.35 15.06
N VAL A 297 31.82 -10.25 14.81
CA VAL A 297 31.65 -11.39 13.89
C VAL A 297 30.68 -12.43 14.46
N ALA A 298 30.70 -12.70 15.77
CA ALA A 298 29.75 -13.63 16.41
C ALA A 298 28.31 -13.11 16.36
N ASN A 299 28.10 -11.81 16.59
CA ASN A 299 26.78 -11.18 16.44
C ASN A 299 26.32 -11.21 14.97
N LEU A 300 27.22 -10.92 14.02
CA LEU A 300 26.91 -11.02 12.59
C LEU A 300 26.48 -12.45 12.20
N ILE A 301 27.17 -13.48 12.72
CA ILE A 301 26.85 -14.88 12.45
C ILE A 301 25.49 -15.27 13.06
N ASN A 302 25.17 -14.81 14.26
CA ASN A 302 23.87 -15.11 14.88
C ASN A 302 22.72 -14.40 14.15
N ILE A 303 22.90 -13.15 13.74
CA ILE A 303 21.92 -12.39 12.96
C ILE A 303 21.72 -13.03 11.57
N VAL A 304 22.79 -13.46 10.91
CA VAL A 304 22.70 -14.18 9.62
C VAL A 304 22.07 -15.55 9.79
N LYS A 305 22.29 -16.26 10.91
CA LYS A 305 21.64 -17.54 11.20
C LYS A 305 20.14 -17.39 11.45
N GLU A 306 19.72 -16.38 12.21
CA GLU A 306 18.31 -16.05 12.40
C GLU A 306 17.65 -15.63 11.07
N TRP A 307 18.34 -14.83 10.25
CA TRP A 307 17.88 -14.47 8.91
C TRP A 307 17.75 -15.68 7.96
N ILE A 308 18.66 -16.66 8.02
CA ILE A 308 18.57 -17.90 7.22
C ILE A 308 17.43 -18.80 7.71
N GLN A 309 17.13 -18.81 9.02
CA GLN A 309 16.07 -19.64 9.59
C GLN A 309 14.65 -19.10 9.32
N ASP A 310 14.50 -17.78 9.15
CA ASP A 310 13.21 -17.13 8.87
C ASP A 310 12.89 -16.97 7.38
N GLN A 311 13.78 -17.37 6.47
CA GLN A 311 13.48 -17.40 5.03
C GLN A 311 12.64 -18.65 4.72
N PRO A 312 11.48 -18.53 4.06
CA PRO A 312 10.78 -19.70 3.54
C PRO A 312 11.73 -20.43 2.58
N ALA A 313 11.81 -21.76 2.70
CA ALA A 313 12.67 -22.57 1.84
C ALA A 313 12.42 -22.20 0.36
N PRO A 314 13.48 -22.00 -0.45
CA PRO A 314 13.31 -21.65 -1.85
C PRO A 314 12.47 -22.73 -2.54
N ALA A 315 11.39 -22.32 -3.20
CA ALA A 315 10.54 -23.25 -3.94
C ALA A 315 11.37 -23.89 -5.07
N PRO A 316 11.39 -25.24 -5.19
CA PRO A 316 12.16 -25.91 -6.23
C PRO A 316 11.63 -25.52 -7.61
N ILE A 317 12.54 -25.24 -8.55
CA ILE A 317 12.19 -25.04 -9.96
C ILE A 317 12.04 -26.41 -10.60
N VAL A 318 10.83 -26.74 -11.01
CA VAL A 318 10.52 -28.01 -11.69
C VAL A 318 10.64 -27.82 -13.20
N VAL A 319 11.49 -28.64 -13.83
CA VAL A 319 11.70 -28.65 -15.29
C VAL A 319 11.13 -29.94 -15.87
N HIS A 320 10.33 -29.82 -16.93
CA HIS A 320 9.81 -30.95 -17.70
C HIS A 320 10.54 -31.05 -19.04
N ILE A 321 11.13 -32.21 -19.32
CA ILE A 321 11.65 -32.56 -20.65
C ILE A 321 10.72 -33.59 -21.29
N GLU A 322 10.20 -33.27 -22.47
CA GLU A 322 9.49 -34.21 -23.32
C GLU A 322 10.21 -34.41 -24.66
N GLN A 323 10.21 -35.66 -25.13
CA GLN A 323 10.69 -36.01 -26.47
C GLN A 323 9.54 -35.88 -27.45
N VAL A 324 9.63 -34.92 -28.37
CA VAL A 324 8.57 -34.66 -29.36
C VAL A 324 9.01 -35.18 -30.71
N GLN A 325 8.25 -36.12 -31.28
CA GLN A 325 8.44 -36.50 -32.68
C GLN A 325 7.82 -35.43 -33.59
N PRO A 326 8.57 -34.90 -34.57
CA PRO A 326 8.01 -33.93 -35.50
C PRO A 326 6.93 -34.59 -36.37
N ASN A 327 5.79 -33.92 -36.50
CA ASN A 327 4.64 -34.41 -37.25
C ASN A 327 4.97 -34.35 -38.76
N MET A 328 5.52 -35.43 -39.31
CA MET A 328 5.92 -35.50 -40.72
C MET A 328 4.74 -35.97 -41.58
N GLY A 329 4.22 -35.08 -42.42
CA GLY A 329 3.29 -35.43 -43.50
C GLY A 329 3.87 -36.51 -44.41
N LYS A 330 2.98 -37.29 -45.06
CA LYS A 330 3.27 -38.50 -45.86
C LYS A 330 4.18 -38.24 -47.08
N SER A 331 5.45 -37.92 -46.89
CA SER A 331 6.59 -38.09 -47.81
C SER A 331 7.81 -37.36 -47.25
N ALA A 332 8.45 -37.92 -46.25
CA ALA A 332 9.80 -37.51 -45.87
C ALA A 332 10.55 -38.70 -45.25
N LYS A 333 11.74 -38.97 -45.78
CA LYS A 333 12.69 -39.98 -45.25
C LYS A 333 12.96 -39.68 -43.77
N LYS A 334 13.06 -40.74 -42.95
CA LYS A 334 13.45 -40.72 -41.52
C LYS A 334 14.52 -39.66 -41.28
N SER A 335 14.16 -38.54 -40.64
CA SER A 335 15.14 -37.61 -40.09
C SER A 335 15.60 -38.16 -38.74
N GLU A 336 16.90 -38.34 -38.56
CA GLU A 336 17.52 -38.85 -37.33
C GLU A 336 17.52 -37.82 -36.17
N ASN A 337 16.95 -36.64 -36.36
CA ASN A 337 16.96 -35.58 -35.37
C ASN A 337 15.75 -35.66 -34.44
N THR A 338 15.98 -36.20 -33.25
CA THR A 338 15.07 -36.09 -32.12
C THR A 338 15.10 -34.66 -31.58
N VAL A 339 13.94 -34.02 -31.41
CA VAL A 339 13.82 -32.68 -30.82
C VAL A 339 13.32 -32.82 -29.38
N LEU A 340 14.01 -32.16 -28.44
CA LEU A 340 13.65 -32.11 -27.02
C LEU A 340 12.95 -30.79 -26.74
N GLN A 341 11.81 -30.84 -26.07
CA GLN A 341 11.07 -29.66 -25.64
C GLN A 341 11.19 -29.50 -24.14
N PHE A 342 11.49 -28.26 -23.69
CA PHE A 342 11.64 -27.89 -22.29
C PHE A 342 10.49 -26.98 -21.87
N SER A 343 9.87 -27.25 -20.73
CA SER A 343 8.88 -26.37 -20.12
C SER A 343 9.15 -26.19 -18.62
N TYR A 344 8.89 -24.97 -18.14
CA TYR A 344 9.15 -24.52 -16.77
C TYR A 344 7.82 -24.19 -16.10
N THR A 345 7.54 -24.76 -14.93
CA THR A 345 6.25 -24.57 -14.24
C THR A 345 6.24 -23.44 -13.22
N SER A 346 7.41 -22.93 -12.80
CA SER A 346 7.52 -21.76 -11.91
C SER A 346 8.95 -21.21 -11.85
N GLY A 347 9.10 -19.92 -11.51
CA GLY A 347 10.35 -19.38 -10.98
C GLY A 347 11.41 -18.90 -11.98
N VAL A 348 11.07 -18.73 -13.25
CA VAL A 348 11.99 -18.13 -14.24
C VAL A 348 11.61 -16.66 -14.43
N SER A 349 12.51 -15.75 -14.03
CA SER A 349 12.24 -14.31 -14.02
C SER A 349 12.56 -13.61 -15.34
N ASP A 350 13.48 -14.19 -16.14
CA ASP A 350 13.85 -13.68 -17.46
C ASP A 350 14.41 -14.77 -18.41
N GLN A 351 14.63 -14.39 -19.67
CA GLN A 351 15.09 -15.29 -20.73
C GLN A 351 16.54 -15.77 -20.52
N SER A 352 17.40 -14.98 -19.87
CA SER A 352 18.79 -15.37 -19.60
C SER A 352 18.86 -16.48 -18.55
N GLU A 353 18.01 -16.40 -17.54
CA GLU A 353 17.84 -17.45 -16.53
C GLU A 353 17.26 -18.73 -17.16
N ALA A 354 16.29 -18.58 -18.07
CA ALA A 354 15.75 -19.69 -18.85
C ALA A 354 16.83 -20.42 -19.68
N ASP A 355 17.68 -19.66 -20.37
CA ASP A 355 18.73 -20.21 -21.23
C ASP A 355 19.81 -20.93 -20.41
N ALA A 356 20.20 -20.39 -19.25
CA ALA A 356 21.15 -21.01 -18.33
C ALA A 356 20.60 -22.32 -17.71
N LEU A 357 19.30 -22.33 -17.37
CA LEU A 357 18.63 -23.54 -16.87
C LEU A 357 18.48 -24.59 -17.99
N THR A 358 18.20 -24.17 -19.23
CA THR A 358 18.17 -25.06 -20.41
C THR A 358 19.52 -25.73 -20.62
N ALA A 359 20.62 -24.98 -20.52
CA ALA A 359 21.97 -25.51 -20.64
C ALA A 359 22.30 -26.55 -19.55
N LYS A 360 21.93 -26.28 -18.29
CA LYS A 360 22.09 -27.25 -17.19
C LYS A 360 21.24 -28.51 -17.37
N ALA A 361 20.00 -28.35 -17.86
CA ALA A 361 19.11 -29.48 -18.15
C ALA A 361 19.67 -30.38 -19.26
N LEU A 362 20.22 -29.79 -20.32
CA LEU A 362 20.92 -30.50 -21.40
C LEU A 362 22.15 -31.26 -20.88
N GLU A 363 22.95 -30.64 -20.01
CA GLU A 363 24.13 -31.30 -19.43
C GLU A 363 23.73 -32.49 -18.54
N PHE A 364 22.66 -32.34 -17.76
CA PHE A 364 22.13 -33.41 -16.92
C PHE A 364 21.57 -34.57 -17.75
N GLN A 365 20.84 -34.28 -18.82
CA GLN A 365 20.35 -35.28 -19.77
C GLN A 365 21.51 -36.03 -20.45
N ALA A 366 22.54 -35.32 -20.90
CA ALA A 366 23.72 -35.92 -21.53
C ALA A 366 24.47 -36.87 -20.59
N ARG A 367 24.48 -36.59 -19.28
CA ARG A 367 25.14 -37.43 -18.27
C ARG A 367 24.32 -38.63 -17.81
N LYS A 368 22.98 -38.51 -17.72
CA LYS A 368 22.12 -39.55 -17.11
C LYS A 368 21.17 -40.26 -18.07
N GLY A 369 21.02 -39.79 -19.31
CA GLY A 369 20.26 -40.46 -20.37
C GLY A 369 18.74 -40.53 -20.16
N ASN A 370 18.18 -39.84 -19.16
CA ASN A 370 16.77 -39.97 -18.79
C ASN A 370 15.93 -38.80 -19.30
N ILE A 371 14.76 -39.13 -19.85
CA ILE A 371 13.69 -38.21 -20.28
C ILE A 371 12.61 -38.22 -19.18
N GLY A 372 12.18 -37.06 -18.69
CA GLY A 372 11.19 -36.94 -17.61
C GLY A 372 11.24 -35.59 -16.86
N THR A 373 10.54 -35.51 -15.73
CA THR A 373 10.48 -34.33 -14.84
C THR A 373 11.62 -34.34 -13.83
N PHE A 374 12.29 -33.21 -13.60
CA PHE A 374 13.31 -33.10 -12.57
C PHE A 374 13.38 -31.69 -11.98
N GLU A 375 13.78 -31.63 -10.72
CA GLU A 375 13.95 -30.38 -9.98
C GLU A 375 15.39 -29.88 -10.16
N LEU A 376 15.53 -28.60 -10.53
CA LEU A 376 16.83 -27.93 -10.57
C LEU A 376 16.88 -26.87 -9.47
N GLU A 377 17.99 -26.83 -8.74
CA GLU A 377 18.27 -25.72 -7.83
C GLU A 377 18.52 -24.44 -8.64
N SER A 378 17.81 -23.36 -8.30
CA SER A 378 17.90 -22.06 -8.98
C SER A 378 19.36 -21.59 -9.05
N ALA A 379 19.85 -21.29 -10.26
CA ALA A 379 21.16 -20.70 -10.42
C ALA A 379 21.10 -19.22 -10.01
N LYS A 380 21.51 -18.88 -8.78
CA LYS A 380 21.77 -17.49 -8.44
C LYS A 380 22.86 -16.97 -9.37
N THR A 381 22.50 -16.05 -10.27
CA THR A 381 23.42 -15.25 -11.07
C THR A 381 24.23 -14.35 -10.14
N ALA A 382 25.36 -14.86 -9.66
CA ALA A 382 26.34 -14.09 -8.89
C ALA A 382 27.76 -14.16 -9.48
N ASP A 383 27.96 -14.78 -10.64
CA ASP A 383 29.28 -14.89 -11.29
C ASP A 383 29.25 -14.35 -12.74
N VAL A 384 28.90 -13.08 -12.94
CA VAL A 384 29.37 -12.29 -14.11
C VAL A 384 29.40 -10.80 -13.75
N CYS A 385 30.53 -10.31 -13.25
CA CYS A 385 31.17 -9.02 -13.58
C CYS A 385 32.43 -8.85 -12.72
#